data_AF-A0A3S5YQQ6-F1
#
_entry.id   AF-A0A3S5YQQ6-F1
#
_cell.length_a   1.000
_cell.length_b   1.000
_cell.length_c   1.000
_cell.angle_alpha   90.00
_cell.angle_beta   90.00
_cell.angle_gamma   90.00
#
_symmetry.space_group_name_H-M   'P 1'
#
loop_
_entity.id
_entity.type
_entity.pdbx_description
1 polymer ?
#
loop_
_entity_poly.entity_id
_entity_poly.type
_entity_poly.pdbx_seq_one_letter_code
_entity_poly.pdbx_strand_id
1 'polypeptide(L)'
;MTVTDVARLLCTARSSVGRWINWFTLYGVDGLKSLRPGRAPRWPATDILHILLLLVQSFPQYFGWLRSRWSADLLSRIFERLDKARLKDTAFVNLVTVAQRSVVKHQKWREY
;
A
#
# COMPACT_ATOMS: atom_id res chain seq x y z
N MET A 1 -32.75 13.51 4.82
CA MET A 1 -31.61 12.58 4.69
C MET A 1 -31.25 12.08 6.08
N THR A 2 -31.32 10.77 6.33
CA THR A 2 -31.03 10.18 7.65
C THR A 2 -29.56 9.80 7.79
N VAL A 3 -29.09 9.57 9.03
CA VAL A 3 -27.73 9.05 9.31
C VAL A 3 -27.45 7.74 8.58
N THR A 4 -28.46 6.88 8.44
CA THR A 4 -28.36 5.61 7.71
C THR A 4 -28.18 5.82 6.22
N ASP A 5 -28.87 6.81 5.63
CA ASP A 5 -28.72 7.14 4.21
C ASP A 5 -27.31 7.65 3.91
N VAL A 6 -26.79 8.52 4.78
CA VAL A 6 -25.41 9.05 4.65
C VAL A 6 -24.38 7.93 4.78
N ALA A 7 -24.55 7.04 5.75
CA ALA A 7 -23.65 5.92 5.98
C ALA A 7 -23.59 4.98 4.76
N ARG A 8 -24.76 4.71 4.14
CA ARG A 8 -24.85 3.91 2.90
C ARG A 8 -24.22 4.64 1.72
N LEU A 9 -24.50 5.93 1.55
CA LEU A 9 -23.94 6.73 0.46
C LEU A 9 -22.41 6.79 0.50
N LEU A 10 -21.83 6.94 1.70
CA LEU A 10 -20.39 7.07 1.90
C LEU A 10 -19.68 5.74 2.18
N CYS A 11 -20.38 4.61 2.11
CA CYS A 11 -19.86 3.28 2.43
C CYS A 11 -19.11 3.23 3.78
N THR A 12 -19.64 3.91 4.80
CA THR A 12 -19.02 4.02 6.13
C THR A 12 -19.95 3.51 7.23
N ALA A 13 -19.40 3.27 8.41
CA ALA A 13 -20.19 2.87 9.56
C ALA A 13 -21.08 4.02 10.06
N ARG A 14 -22.32 3.71 10.48
CA ARG A 14 -23.23 4.70 11.10
C ARG A 14 -22.60 5.42 12.29
N SER A 15 -21.77 4.73 13.07
CA SER A 15 -21.04 5.30 14.21
C SER A 15 -20.02 6.36 13.78
N SER A 16 -19.41 6.22 12.61
CA SER A 16 -18.50 7.22 12.04
C SER A 16 -19.26 8.49 11.68
N VAL A 17 -20.43 8.35 11.04
CA VAL A 17 -21.32 9.49 10.72
C VAL A 17 -21.78 10.19 11.99
N GLY A 18 -22.19 9.45 13.02
CA GLY A 18 -22.55 10.03 14.32
C GLY A 18 -21.41 10.82 14.96
N ARG A 19 -20.16 10.31 14.87
CA ARG A 19 -18.97 11.01 15.36
C ARG A 19 -18.69 12.30 14.58
N TRP A 20 -18.84 12.28 13.26
CA TRP A 20 -18.70 13.47 12.43
C TRP A 20 -19.76 14.52 12.74
N ILE A 21 -21.02 14.11 12.93
CA ILE A 21 -22.09 15.02 13.35
C ILE A 21 -21.71 15.67 14.69
N ASN A 22 -21.25 14.89 15.67
CA ASN A 22 -20.85 15.44 16.96
C ASN A 22 -19.70 16.45 16.82
N TRP A 23 -18.66 16.14 16.05
CA TRP A 23 -17.55 17.07 15.80
C TRP A 23 -17.98 18.33 15.07
N PHE A 24 -18.89 18.20 14.10
CA PHE A 24 -19.43 19.33 13.38
C PHE A 24 -20.27 20.24 14.30
N THR A 25 -21.08 19.67 15.18
CA THR A 25 -21.87 20.44 16.14
C THR A 25 -20.99 21.17 17.16
N LEU A 26 -19.89 20.56 17.61
CA LEU A 26 -19.01 21.15 18.62
C LEU A 26 -18.03 22.17 18.07
N TYR A 27 -17.49 21.93 16.87
CA TYR A 27 -16.35 22.68 16.33
C TYR A 27 -16.58 23.17 14.89
N GLY A 28 -17.80 23.06 14.37
CA GLY A 28 -18.12 23.42 12.99
C GLY A 28 -17.32 22.60 11.98
N VAL A 29 -17.02 23.22 10.82
CA VAL A 29 -16.23 22.61 9.75
C VAL A 29 -14.81 22.27 10.21
N ASP A 30 -14.26 23.01 11.17
CA ASP A 30 -12.91 22.75 11.69
C ASP A 30 -12.81 21.41 12.42
N GLY A 31 -13.89 20.96 13.07
CA GLY A 31 -13.97 19.63 13.70
C GLY A 31 -13.93 18.46 12.73
N LEU A 32 -14.22 18.71 11.44
CA LEU A 32 -14.18 17.69 10.40
C LEU A 32 -12.83 17.60 9.68
N LYS A 33 -11.92 18.56 9.93
CA LYS A 33 -10.59 18.54 9.32
C LYS A 33 -9.80 17.35 9.87
N SER A 34 -9.25 16.53 8.98
CA SER A 34 -8.35 15.45 9.38
C SER A 34 -7.10 16.04 10.02
N LEU A 35 -6.79 15.60 11.22
CA LEU A 35 -5.52 15.92 11.85
C LEU A 35 -4.36 15.37 11.02
N ARG A 36 -3.21 16.04 11.11
CA ARG A 36 -1.98 15.48 10.55
C ARG A 36 -1.72 14.12 11.21
N PRO A 37 -1.34 13.09 10.43
CA PRO A 37 -0.92 11.82 11.01
C PRO A 37 0.16 12.07 12.07
N GLY A 38 -0.07 11.55 13.28
CA GLY A 38 0.89 11.76 14.39
C GLY A 38 2.25 11.11 14.14
N ARG A 39 2.31 10.09 13.26
CA ARG A 39 3.54 9.45 12.82
C ARG A 39 3.88 9.91 11.41
N ALA A 40 5.08 10.45 11.23
CA ALA A 40 5.61 10.73 9.90
C ALA A 40 5.65 9.43 9.07
N PRO A 41 5.33 9.48 7.76
CA PRO A 41 5.51 8.34 6.88
C PRO A 41 6.95 7.83 7.00
N ARG A 42 7.13 6.54 7.29
CA ARG A 42 8.47 5.94 7.38
C ARG A 42 9.17 5.95 6.02
N TRP A 43 8.39 5.93 4.94
CA TRP A 43 8.84 5.86 3.56
C TRP A 43 8.15 6.95 2.72
N PRO A 44 8.87 7.62 1.80
CA PRO A 44 8.26 8.48 0.80
C PRO A 44 7.25 7.71 -0.06
N ALA A 45 6.13 8.35 -0.40
CA ALA A 45 5.10 7.73 -1.24
C ALA A 45 5.66 7.32 -2.62
N THR A 46 6.60 8.10 -3.16
CA THR A 46 7.29 7.82 -4.43
C THR A 46 8.01 6.47 -4.41
N ASP A 47 8.68 6.16 -3.30
CA ASP A 47 9.52 4.96 -3.19
C ASP A 47 8.64 3.72 -3.05
N ILE A 48 7.57 3.83 -2.27
CA ILE A 48 6.55 2.78 -2.14
C ILE A 48 5.95 2.49 -3.51
N LEU A 49 5.58 3.52 -4.28
CA LEU A 49 4.98 3.34 -5.61
C LEU A 49 5.95 2.68 -6.60
N HIS A 50 7.21 3.11 -6.64
CA HIS A 50 8.23 2.47 -7.49
C HIS A 50 8.40 0.98 -7.15
N ILE A 51 8.49 0.64 -5.87
CA ILE A 51 8.62 -0.74 -5.43
C ILE A 51 7.36 -1.54 -5.81
N LEU A 52 6.16 -0.99 -5.58
CA LEU A 52 4.91 -1.66 -5.95
C LEU A 52 4.83 -1.93 -7.46
N LEU A 53 5.22 -0.98 -8.30
CA LEU A 53 5.24 -1.17 -9.76
C LEU A 53 6.18 -2.30 -10.17
N LEU A 54 7.39 -2.35 -9.59
CA LEU A 54 8.34 -3.44 -9.84
C LEU A 54 7.78 -4.80 -9.39
N LEU A 55 7.12 -4.84 -8.23
CA LEU A 55 6.54 -6.07 -7.69
C LEU A 55 5.36 -6.54 -8.54
N VAL A 56 4.46 -5.65 -8.98
CA VAL A 56 3.33 -6.01 -9.86
C VAL A 56 3.80 -6.63 -11.18
N GLN A 57 4.96 -6.20 -11.68
CA GLN A 57 5.57 -6.78 -12.89
C GLN A 57 6.30 -8.12 -12.64
N SER A 58 6.42 -8.54 -11.38
CA SER A 58 7.19 -9.71 -10.97
C SER A 58 6.31 -10.76 -10.29
N PHE A 59 6.75 -12.03 -10.26
CA PHE A 59 6.09 -13.06 -9.46
C PHE A 59 6.79 -13.25 -8.12
N PRO A 60 6.04 -13.48 -7.01
CA PRO A 60 6.64 -13.75 -5.70
C PRO A 60 7.61 -14.96 -5.72
N GLN A 61 7.41 -15.90 -6.62
CA GLN A 61 8.26 -17.09 -6.80
C GLN A 61 9.70 -16.76 -7.14
N TYR A 62 9.96 -15.66 -7.86
CA TYR A 62 11.32 -15.23 -8.19
C TYR A 62 12.13 -14.74 -6.98
N PHE A 63 11.43 -14.46 -5.88
CA PHE A 63 12.03 -14.04 -4.62
C PHE A 63 12.05 -15.19 -3.58
N GLY A 64 11.75 -16.42 -4.01
CA GLY A 64 11.78 -17.62 -3.17
C GLY A 64 10.48 -17.90 -2.40
N TRP A 65 9.37 -17.24 -2.71
CA TRP A 65 8.07 -17.54 -2.09
C TRP A 65 7.27 -18.56 -2.90
N LEU A 66 6.66 -19.54 -2.22
CA LEU A 66 5.86 -20.60 -2.86
C LEU A 66 4.57 -20.10 -3.52
N ARG A 67 4.06 -18.93 -3.10
CA ARG A 67 2.80 -18.38 -3.64
C ARG A 67 2.98 -17.80 -5.03
N SER A 68 1.97 -18.01 -5.88
CA SER A 68 1.90 -17.44 -7.23
C SER A 68 1.46 -15.98 -7.28
N ARG A 69 0.85 -15.46 -6.22
CA ARG A 69 0.27 -14.11 -6.19
C ARG A 69 0.78 -13.27 -5.03
N TRP A 70 0.84 -11.97 -5.25
CA TRP A 70 1.05 -10.99 -4.18
C TRP A 70 -0.12 -11.02 -3.21
N SER A 71 0.20 -11.01 -1.92
CA SER A 71 -0.75 -10.78 -0.84
C SER A 71 -0.22 -9.66 0.04
N ALA A 72 -1.10 -8.97 0.76
CA ALA A 72 -0.71 -7.92 1.70
C ALA A 72 0.38 -8.41 2.66
N ASP A 73 0.28 -9.64 3.17
CA ASP A 73 1.31 -10.27 4.01
C ASP A 73 2.68 -10.39 3.34
N LEU A 74 2.74 -10.78 2.05
CA LEU A 74 4.00 -10.91 1.32
C LEU A 74 4.62 -9.55 1.03
N LEU A 75 3.79 -8.56 0.67
CA LEU A 75 4.24 -7.19 0.46
C LEU A 75 4.84 -6.64 1.76
N SER A 76 4.14 -6.79 2.89
CA SER A 76 4.64 -6.36 4.21
C SER A 76 6.00 -6.98 4.54
N ARG A 77 6.19 -8.28 4.30
CA ARG A 77 7.48 -8.96 4.52
C ARG A 77 8.61 -8.42 3.63
N ILE A 78 8.30 -8.03 2.39
CA ILE A 78 9.28 -7.37 1.51
C ILE A 78 9.66 -6.02 2.07
N PHE A 79 8.67 -5.19 2.42
CA PHE A 79 8.92 -3.88 2.98
C PHE A 79 9.73 -3.98 4.27
N GLU A 80 9.44 -4.93 5.15
CA GLU A 80 10.25 -5.20 6.34
C GLU A 80 11.69 -5.59 6.02
N ARG A 81 11.92 -6.42 4.99
CA ARG A 81 13.28 -6.79 4.56
C ARG A 81 14.04 -5.57 4.02
N LEU A 82 13.37 -4.72 3.26
CA LEU A 82 13.97 -3.49 2.71
C LEU A 82 14.25 -2.45 3.81
N ASP A 83 13.36 -2.36 4.81
CA ASP A 83 13.51 -1.51 6.00
C ASP A 83 14.71 -1.95 6.85
N LYS A 84 14.84 -3.26 7.12
CA LYS A 84 16.00 -3.84 7.82
C LYS A 84 17.30 -3.69 7.04
N ALA A 85 17.24 -3.74 5.71
CA ALA A 85 18.39 -3.52 4.85
C ALA A 85 18.79 -2.03 4.74
N ARG A 86 18.03 -1.12 5.39
CA ARG A 86 18.23 0.34 5.42
C ARG A 86 18.41 0.95 4.03
N LEU A 87 17.66 0.44 3.04
CA LEU A 87 17.77 0.83 1.63
C LEU A 87 19.22 1.10 1.18
N LYS A 88 20.18 0.24 1.58
CA LYS A 88 21.49 0.31 0.94
C LYS A 88 21.27 0.11 -0.56
N ASP A 89 21.92 0.90 -1.41
CA ASP A 89 21.78 0.84 -2.88
C ASP A 89 21.78 -0.61 -3.39
N THR A 90 22.56 -1.47 -2.76
CA THR A 90 22.64 -2.91 -3.04
C THR A 90 21.31 -3.67 -2.92
N ALA A 91 20.48 -3.40 -1.90
CA ALA A 91 19.21 -4.09 -1.69
C ALA A 91 18.15 -3.68 -2.73
N PHE A 92 18.15 -2.40 -3.10
CA PHE A 92 17.29 -1.88 -4.16
C PHE A 92 17.73 -2.41 -5.53
N VAL A 93 19.03 -2.35 -5.84
CA VAL A 93 19.60 -2.89 -7.09
C VAL A 93 19.34 -4.40 -7.21
N ASN A 94 19.44 -5.16 -6.12
CA ASN A 94 19.10 -6.58 -6.11
C ASN A 94 17.61 -6.81 -6.39
N LEU A 95 16.71 -6.00 -5.81
CA LEU A 95 15.27 -6.09 -6.07
C LEU A 95 14.95 -5.77 -7.53
N VAL A 96 15.56 -4.71 -8.09
CA VAL A 96 15.43 -4.34 -9.51
C VAL A 96 15.96 -5.46 -10.41
N THR A 97 17.12 -6.04 -10.08
CA THR A 97 17.74 -7.12 -10.85
C THR A 97 16.87 -8.38 -10.86
N VAL A 98 16.32 -8.78 -9.71
CA VAL A 98 15.42 -9.94 -9.60
C VAL A 98 14.11 -9.67 -10.35
N ALA A 99 13.55 -8.46 -10.21
CA ALA A 99 12.34 -8.05 -10.92
C ALA A 99 12.55 -8.08 -12.45
N GLN A 100 13.62 -7.49 -12.96
CA GLN A 100 13.96 -7.48 -14.39
C GLN A 100 14.15 -8.89 -14.94
N ARG A 101 14.85 -9.78 -14.22
CA ARG A 101 14.99 -11.20 -14.60
C ARG A 101 13.64 -11.90 -14.69
N SER A 102 12.71 -11.58 -13.81
CA SER A 102 11.37 -12.17 -13.84
C SER A 102 10.54 -11.72 -15.04
N VAL A 103 10.61 -10.43 -15.41
CA VAL A 103 9.92 -9.86 -16.57
C VAL A 103 10.44 -10.47 -17.87
N VAL A 104 11.77 -10.52 -18.06
CA VAL A 104 12.40 -11.07 -19.27
C VAL A 104 12.07 -12.55 -19.44
N LYS A 105 12.15 -13.35 -18.36
CA LYS A 105 11.82 -14.78 -18.43
C LYS A 105 10.35 -14.97 -18.81
N HIS A 106 9.44 -14.13 -18.28
CA HIS A 106 8.02 -14.22 -18.60
C HIS A 106 7.68 -13.79 -20.04
N GLN A 107 8.34 -12.77 -20.59
CA GLN A 107 8.15 -12.38 -21.98
C GLN A 107 8.47 -13.53 -22.94
N LYS A 108 9.55 -14.28 -22.65
CA LYS A 108 9.93 -15.49 -23.40
C LYS A 108 8.90 -16.62 -23.33
N TRP A 109 8.08 -16.73 -22.27
CA TRP A 109 7.01 -17.73 -22.18
C TRP A 109 5.72 -17.33 -22.92
N ARG A 110 5.53 -16.05 -23.28
CA ARG A 110 4.36 -15.58 -24.04
C ARG A 110 4.55 -15.60 -25.55
N GLU A 111 5.75 -15.90 -26.03
CA GLU A 111 6.11 -15.99 -27.45
C GLU A 111 6.06 -17.42 -28.02
N TYR A 112 5.58 -18.38 -27.20
CA TYR A 112 5.27 -19.77 -27.58
C TYR A 112 3.77 -20.02 -27.40
#